data_AF-A0A919GVJ4-F1
#
_entry.id   AF-A0A919GVJ4-F1
#
_cell.length_a   1.000
_cell.length_b   1.000
_cell.length_c   1.000
_cell.angle_alpha   90.00
_cell.angle_beta   90.00
_cell.angle_gamma   90.00
#
_symmetry.space_group_name_H-M   'P 1'
#
loop_
_entity.id
_entity.type
_entity.pdbx_description
1 polymer ?
#
loop_
_entity_poly.entity_id
_entity_poly.type
_entity_poly.pdbx_seq_one_letter_code
_entity_poly.pdbx_strand_id
1 'polypeptide(L)'
;MSDHTTDEQLEALRAQLRTTGPGLSPQEREHLGSLLDRLEADRAAPDPGAAESLNHAAERFEVHHPALSAALRNIAVSLANIGI
;
A
#
# COMPACT_ATOMS: atom_id res chain seq x y z
N MET A 1 -10.23 -20.05 -1.87
CA MET A 1 -9.36 -19.80 -0.71
C MET A 1 -8.84 -18.35 -0.75
N SER A 2 -9.61 -17.38 -1.25
CA SER A 2 -8.99 -16.29 -2.01
C SER A 2 -9.20 -14.87 -1.48
N ASP A 3 -9.61 -14.70 -0.22
CA ASP A 3 -9.89 -13.36 0.37
C ASP A 3 -8.81 -12.88 1.37
N HIS A 4 -7.85 -13.74 1.75
CA HIS A 4 -6.90 -13.42 2.83
C HIS A 4 -5.61 -12.72 2.36
N THR A 5 -5.35 -12.63 1.05
CA THR A 5 -4.06 -12.14 0.55
C THR A 5 -3.87 -10.64 0.78
N THR A 6 -4.94 -9.85 0.67
CA THR A 6 -4.86 -8.38 0.83
C THR A 6 -4.70 -8.00 2.31
N ASP A 7 -5.39 -8.67 3.23
CA ASP A 7 -5.23 -8.47 4.67
C ASP A 7 -3.80 -8.76 5.14
N GLU A 8 -3.22 -9.87 4.68
CA GLU A 8 -1.84 -10.25 5.04
C GLU A 8 -0.82 -9.24 4.51
N GLN A 9 -1.03 -8.74 3.29
CA GLN A 9 -0.19 -7.70 2.70
C GLN A 9 -0.34 -6.35 3.42
N LEU A 10 -1.53 -6.01 3.91
CA LEU A 10 -1.76 -4.78 4.69
C LEU A 10 -1.05 -4.84 6.04
N GLU A 11 -1.13 -5.99 6.72
CA GLU A 11 -0.41 -6.23 7.98
C GLU A 11 1.11 -6.18 7.75
N ALA A 12 1.59 -6.79 6.65
CA ALA A 12 3.00 -6.71 6.27
C ALA A 12 3.45 -5.25 6.01
N LEU A 13 2.62 -4.46 5.31
CA LEU A 13 2.89 -3.03 5.08
C LEU A 13 2.95 -2.26 6.41
N ARG A 14 2.01 -2.49 7.33
CA ARG A 14 2.01 -1.89 8.68
C ARG A 14 3.27 -2.26 9.46
N ALA A 15 3.69 -3.52 9.42
CA ALA A 15 4.94 -3.96 10.05
C ALA A 15 6.16 -3.26 9.43
N GLN A 16 6.19 -3.13 8.11
CA GLN A 16 7.29 -2.50 7.39
C GLN A 16 7.33 -0.99 7.64
N LEU A 17 6.20 -0.34 7.80
CA LEU A 17 6.10 1.07 8.24
C LEU A 17 6.60 1.29 9.66
N ARG A 18 6.36 0.35 10.58
CA ARG A 18 6.96 0.41 11.93
C ARG A 18 8.49 0.36 11.88
N THR A 19 9.04 -0.43 10.96
CA THR A 19 10.49 -0.56 10.75
C THR A 19 11.10 0.62 9.99
N THR A 20 10.40 1.11 8.95
CA THR A 20 10.91 2.17 8.05
C THR A 20 10.61 3.57 8.59
N GLY A 21 9.63 3.71 9.49
CA GLY A 21 9.26 4.92 10.21
C GLY A 21 10.41 5.87 10.57
N PRO A 22 11.49 5.42 11.24
CA PRO A 22 12.60 6.31 11.58
C PRO A 22 13.31 6.97 10.39
N GLY A 23 13.21 6.39 9.18
CA GLY A 23 13.79 6.94 7.95
C GLY A 23 12.79 7.71 7.05
N LEU A 24 11.50 7.78 7.42
CA LEU A 24 10.48 8.46 6.62
C LEU A 24 10.36 9.94 6.98
N SER A 25 10.33 10.78 5.95
CA SER A 25 10.02 12.21 6.08
C SER A 25 8.58 12.43 6.56
N PRO A 26 8.25 13.59 7.17
CA PRO A 26 6.88 13.90 7.58
C PRO A 26 5.88 13.81 6.41
N GLN A 27 6.25 14.32 5.23
CA GLN A 27 5.40 14.23 4.03
C GLN A 27 5.17 12.77 3.59
N GLU A 28 6.18 11.90 3.70
CA GLU A 28 6.05 10.49 3.35
C GLU A 28 5.14 9.75 4.33
N ARG A 29 5.28 10.05 5.62
CA ARG A 29 4.40 9.51 6.67
C ARG A 29 2.95 9.91 6.45
N GLU A 30 2.68 11.18 6.13
CA GLU A 30 1.32 11.64 5.83
C GLU A 30 0.77 10.93 4.60
N HIS A 31 1.55 10.84 3.53
CA HIS A 31 1.14 10.16 2.30
C HIS A 31 0.84 8.68 2.52
N LEU A 32 1.67 7.99 3.31
CA LEU A 32 1.48 6.59 3.69
C LEU A 32 0.27 6.39 4.60
N GLY A 33 0.03 7.33 5.52
CA GLY A 33 -1.17 7.35 6.35
C GLY A 33 -2.45 7.46 5.51
N SER A 34 -2.48 8.39 4.55
CA SER A 34 -3.61 8.54 3.63
C SER A 34 -3.82 7.32 2.72
N LEU A 35 -2.73 6.69 2.26
CA LEU A 35 -2.82 5.46 1.46
C LEU A 35 -3.39 4.29 2.25
N LEU A 36 -2.98 4.13 3.51
CA LEU A 36 -3.52 3.12 4.41
C LEU A 36 -5.01 3.33 4.65
N ASP A 37 -5.42 4.55 4.99
CA ASP A 37 -6.83 4.89 5.21
C ASP A 37 -7.67 4.59 3.96
N ARG A 38 -7.15 4.95 2.78
CA ARG A 38 -7.80 4.66 1.51
C ARG A 38 -7.92 3.15 1.24
N LEU A 39 -6.88 2.39 1.51
CA LEU A 39 -6.88 0.93 1.39
C LEU A 39 -7.89 0.28 2.35
N GLU A 40 -8.02 0.81 3.57
CA GLU A 40 -9.03 0.35 4.52
C GLU A 40 -10.45 0.71 4.07
N ALA A 41 -10.64 1.85 3.42
CA ALA A 41 -11.91 2.22 2.79
C ALA A 41 -12.23 1.36 1.55
N ASP A 42 -11.22 1.05 0.73
CA ASP A 42 -11.33 0.19 -0.46
C ASP A 42 -11.85 -1.21 -0.11
N ARG A 43 -11.41 -1.73 1.05
CA ARG A 43 -11.94 -2.99 1.62
C ARG A 43 -13.47 -2.96 1.81
N ALA A 44 -14.03 -1.80 2.17
CA ALA A 44 -15.47 -1.64 2.34
C ALA A 44 -16.20 -1.34 1.02
N ALA A 45 -15.52 -0.69 0.08
CA ALA A 45 -16.04 -0.37 -1.25
C ALA A 45 -14.88 -0.32 -2.27
N PRO A 46 -14.75 -1.33 -3.16
CA PRO A 46 -13.63 -1.39 -4.09
C PRO A 46 -13.62 -0.17 -5.04
N ASP A 47 -12.51 0.56 -5.02
CA ASP A 47 -12.27 1.77 -5.79
C ASP A 47 -11.32 1.43 -6.95
N PRO A 48 -11.74 1.64 -8.21
CA PRO A 48 -10.90 1.31 -9.37
C PRO A 48 -9.62 2.15 -9.43
N GLY A 49 -9.53 3.28 -8.72
CA GLY A 49 -8.35 4.12 -8.63
C GLY A 49 -7.38 3.75 -7.50
N ALA A 50 -7.72 2.78 -6.64
CA ALA A 50 -6.87 2.37 -5.53
C ALA A 50 -5.56 1.72 -6.00
N ALA A 51 -5.64 0.79 -6.96
CA ALA A 51 -4.47 0.12 -7.52
C ALA A 51 -3.51 1.12 -8.21
N GLU A 52 -4.04 2.08 -8.95
CA GLU A 52 -3.24 3.11 -9.63
C GLU A 52 -2.58 4.08 -8.64
N SER A 53 -3.30 4.48 -7.59
CA SER A 53 -2.77 5.32 -6.50
C SER A 53 -1.63 4.63 -5.75
N LEU A 54 -1.74 3.32 -5.51
CA LEU A 54 -0.68 2.53 -4.88
C LEU A 54 0.54 2.39 -5.78
N ASN A 55 0.34 2.28 -7.09
CA ASN A 55 1.43 2.21 -8.05
C ASN A 55 2.22 3.52 -8.06
N HIS A 56 1.54 4.68 -8.11
CA HIS A 56 2.20 5.98 -8.03
C HIS A 56 2.97 6.20 -6.71
N ALA A 57 2.38 5.74 -5.60
CA ALA A 57 3.08 5.76 -4.33
C ALA A 57 4.34 4.88 -4.38
N ALA A 58 4.23 3.67 -4.92
CA ALA A 58 5.36 2.76 -5.08
C ALA A 58 6.48 3.38 -5.92
N GLU A 59 6.16 4.03 -7.05
CA GLU A 59 7.15 4.72 -7.88
C GLU A 59 7.92 5.80 -7.10
N ARG A 60 7.20 6.59 -6.29
CA ARG A 60 7.82 7.61 -5.43
C ARG A 60 8.73 7.01 -4.37
N PHE A 61 8.30 5.92 -3.76
CA PHE A 61 9.06 5.22 -2.72
C PHE A 61 10.18 4.35 -3.30
N GLU A 62 10.21 4.03 -4.59
CA GLU A 62 11.21 3.12 -5.18
C GLU A 62 12.64 3.65 -5.00
N VAL A 63 12.81 4.97 -5.08
CA VAL A 63 14.12 5.64 -5.00
C VAL A 63 14.69 5.62 -3.59
N HIS A 64 13.86 5.87 -2.57
CA HIS A 64 14.31 6.06 -1.19
C HIS A 64 14.02 4.85 -0.30
N HIS A 65 12.99 4.07 -0.63
CA HIS A 65 12.41 3.00 0.17
C HIS A 65 11.96 1.82 -0.71
N PRO A 66 12.90 1.10 -1.36
CA PRO A 66 12.57 0.05 -2.33
C PRO A 66 11.75 -1.11 -1.74
N ALA A 67 11.94 -1.45 -0.46
CA ALA A 67 11.13 -2.46 0.22
C ALA A 67 9.65 -2.05 0.30
N LEU A 68 9.40 -0.78 0.64
CA LEU A 68 8.06 -0.22 0.77
C LEU A 68 7.37 -0.11 -0.61
N SER A 69 8.12 0.30 -1.62
CA SER A 69 7.66 0.26 -3.03
C SER A 69 7.23 -1.14 -3.46
N ALA A 70 8.03 -2.15 -3.16
CA ALA A 70 7.68 -3.54 -3.47
C ALA A 70 6.41 -4.01 -2.75
N ALA A 71 6.23 -3.64 -1.48
CA ALA A 71 4.99 -3.94 -0.73
C ALA A 71 3.76 -3.28 -1.36
N LEU A 72 3.85 -1.98 -1.70
CA LEU A 72 2.77 -1.22 -2.33
C LEU A 72 2.37 -1.82 -3.70
N ARG A 73 3.35 -2.21 -4.54
CA ARG A 73 3.07 -2.89 -5.83
C ARG A 73 2.39 -4.24 -5.64
N ASN A 74 2.77 -5.01 -4.63
CA ASN A 74 2.13 -6.30 -4.36
C ASN A 74 0.64 -6.13 -4.00
N ILE A 75 0.32 -5.11 -3.21
CA ILE A 75 -1.06 -4.76 -2.86
C ILE A 75 -1.81 -4.28 -4.11
N ALA A 76 -1.22 -3.38 -4.91
CA ALA A 76 -1.83 -2.89 -6.15
C ALA A 76 -2.15 -4.04 -7.12
N VAL A 77 -1.21 -4.99 -7.30
CA VAL A 77 -1.41 -6.18 -8.12
C VAL A 77 -2.51 -7.06 -7.55
N SER A 78 -2.59 -7.23 -6.24
CA SER A 78 -3.63 -8.04 -5.60
C SER A 78 -5.01 -7.40 -5.81
N LEU A 79 -5.14 -6.09 -5.61
CA LEU A 79 -6.37 -5.34 -5.91
C LEU A 79 -6.77 -5.46 -7.39
N ALA A 80 -5.81 -5.30 -8.31
CA ALA A 80 -6.08 -5.44 -9.74
C ALA A 80 -6.52 -6.87 -10.12
N ASN A 81 -5.98 -7.90 -9.46
CA ASN A 81 -6.37 -9.30 -9.69
C ASN A 81 -7.73 -9.66 -9.07
N ILE A 82 -8.17 -8.97 -8.02
CA ILE A 82 -9.49 -9.19 -7.41
C ILE A 82 -10.61 -8.72 -8.36
N GLY A 83 -10.29 -7.84 -9.31
CA GLY A 83 -11.17 -7.52 -10.43
C GLY A 83 -12.30 -6.59 -10.02
N ILE A 84 -12.13 -5.31 -10.38
CA ILE A 84 -13.20 -4.65 -11.12
C ILE A 84 -13.08 -5.15 -12.57
#